data_AF-A0A6G1X6U2-F1
#
_entry.id   AF-A0A6G1X6U2-F1
#
_cell.length_a   1.000
_cell.length_b   1.000
_cell.length_c   1.000
_cell.angle_alpha   90.00
_cell.angle_beta   90.00
_cell.angle_gamma   90.00
#
_symmetry.space_group_name_H-M   'P 1'
#
loop_
_entity.id
_entity.type
_entity.pdbx_description
1 polymer ?
#
loop_
_entity_poly.entity_id
_entity_poly.type
_entity_poly.pdbx_seq_one_letter_code
_entity_poly.pdbx_strand_id
1 'polypeptide(L)'
;MDKKIFKTPTEIEMESGRDFVEICEELLSKGYSTTEIALKLKLKHASTVSSTLSRKKYQKLNLEDEYTAEIKRKIVYRDRISFEEAFQNTFQISFEEYLYKKYIEEKHSQAQLGALLGVDAKTVGNYLKHYGIKKNLSEARRDAIDKGLINYGEIKVKARKTASKSLSLSNIQEWVRELFKAFLYETISTIESDKQLEVIIGFDEWGILKDKEVDLPIIIIIDNNNNTFLKYSIEFNHETWHNKKQSLDEMKAFRLTENGWRHFTIINKKSDSYANLEKQIRSIAKEIVNDILSQL
;
A
#
# COMPACT_ATOMS: atom_id res chain seq x y z
N MET A 1 11.45 -42.65 -7.86
CA MET A 1 11.36 -41.17 -7.88
C MET A 1 12.72 -40.63 -7.49
N ASP A 2 13.49 -40.13 -8.45
CA ASP A 2 14.77 -39.50 -8.15
C ASP A 2 14.53 -38.23 -7.33
N LYS A 3 15.13 -38.15 -6.14
CA LYS A 3 15.13 -36.92 -5.35
C LYS A 3 15.87 -35.87 -6.16
N LYS A 4 15.17 -34.81 -6.61
CA LYS A 4 15.83 -33.63 -7.18
C LYS A 4 16.80 -33.07 -6.15
N ILE A 5 18.10 -33.19 -6.41
CA ILE A 5 19.15 -32.60 -5.60
C ILE A 5 19.21 -31.12 -5.98
N PHE A 6 18.79 -30.26 -5.05
CA PHE A 6 18.93 -28.82 -5.18
C PHE A 6 20.28 -28.37 -4.65
N LYS A 7 20.84 -27.32 -5.25
CA LYS A 7 22.11 -26.71 -4.83
C LYS A 7 21.87 -25.41 -4.06
N THR A 8 22.79 -25.13 -3.16
CA THR A 8 22.94 -23.84 -2.48
C THR A 8 23.84 -22.92 -3.32
N PRO A 9 23.77 -21.58 -3.11
CA PRO A 9 24.68 -20.64 -3.75
C PRO A 9 26.16 -21.02 -3.56
N THR A 10 26.56 -21.40 -2.35
CA THR A 10 27.94 -21.77 -2.02
C THR A 10 28.42 -23.02 -2.78
N GLU A 11 27.57 -24.04 -2.94
CA GLU A 11 27.92 -25.23 -3.74
C GLU A 11 28.14 -24.85 -5.22
N ILE A 12 27.34 -23.93 -5.75
CA ILE A 12 27.50 -23.44 -7.13
C ILE A 12 28.80 -22.64 -7.28
N GLU A 13 29.16 -21.84 -6.29
CA GLU A 13 30.43 -21.09 -6.27
C GLU A 13 31.63 -22.04 -6.25
N MET A 14 31.58 -23.06 -5.38
CA MET A 14 32.63 -24.07 -5.28
C MET A 14 32.80 -24.87 -6.58
N GLU A 15 31.70 -25.23 -7.24
CA GLU A 15 31.74 -25.98 -8.50
C GLU A 15 32.20 -25.14 -9.69
N SER A 16 31.79 -23.88 -9.75
CA SER A 16 32.08 -23.00 -10.88
C SER A 16 33.39 -22.23 -10.74
N GLY A 17 33.92 -22.12 -9.52
CA GLY A 17 35.05 -21.25 -9.21
C GLY A 17 34.75 -19.76 -9.36
N ARG A 18 33.46 -19.39 -9.44
CA ARG A 18 33.00 -18.02 -9.67
C ARG A 18 32.00 -17.61 -8.60
N ASP A 19 31.97 -16.31 -8.31
CA ASP A 19 31.00 -15.74 -7.37
C ASP A 19 29.57 -15.90 -7.89
N PHE A 20 28.65 -16.31 -7.01
CA PHE A 20 27.28 -16.64 -7.40
C PHE A 20 26.54 -15.45 -8.02
N VAL A 21 26.85 -14.22 -7.57
CA VAL A 21 26.25 -13.01 -8.12
C VAL A 21 26.72 -12.77 -9.54
N GLU A 22 28.00 -12.94 -9.84
CA GLU A 22 28.52 -12.78 -11.20
C GLU A 22 27.85 -13.75 -12.18
N ILE A 23 27.63 -14.99 -11.74
CA ILE A 23 26.92 -16.00 -12.53
C ILE A 23 25.46 -15.56 -12.80
N CYS A 24 24.78 -15.03 -11.77
CA CYS A 24 23.41 -14.56 -11.90
C CYS A 24 23.32 -13.31 -12.81
N GLU A 25 24.23 -12.35 -12.68
CA GLU A 25 24.29 -11.14 -13.51
C GLU A 25 24.58 -11.46 -14.98
N GLU A 26 25.47 -12.42 -15.26
CA GLU A 26 25.73 -12.90 -16.61
C GLU A 26 24.51 -13.58 -17.23
N LEU A 27 23.77 -14.38 -16.47
CA LEU A 27 22.56 -15.01 -16.98
C LEU A 27 21.46 -13.98 -17.21
N LEU A 28 21.33 -12.97 -16.35
CA LEU A 28 20.41 -11.85 -16.56
C LEU A 28 20.75 -11.05 -17.83
N SER A 29 22.03 -10.77 -18.09
CA SER A 29 22.45 -10.05 -19.30
C SER A 29 22.19 -10.85 -20.58
N LYS A 30 22.12 -12.18 -20.47
CA LYS A 30 21.68 -13.10 -21.53
C LYS A 30 20.15 -13.22 -21.65
N GLY A 31 19.39 -12.45 -20.89
CA GLY A 31 17.93 -12.38 -20.97
C GLY A 31 17.16 -13.42 -20.14
N TYR A 32 17.84 -14.16 -19.26
CA TYR A 32 17.17 -15.13 -18.39
C TYR A 32 16.44 -14.42 -17.25
N SER A 33 15.19 -14.80 -16.98
CA SER A 33 14.46 -14.40 -15.77
C SER A 33 15.01 -15.09 -14.52
N THR A 34 14.71 -14.54 -13.33
CA THR A 34 15.16 -15.12 -12.04
C THR A 34 14.68 -16.56 -11.82
N THR A 35 13.49 -16.89 -12.32
CA THR A 35 12.94 -18.25 -12.29
C THR A 35 13.74 -19.21 -13.18
N GLU A 36 14.09 -18.78 -14.39
CA GLU A 36 14.88 -19.58 -15.32
C GLU A 36 16.31 -19.78 -14.81
N ILE A 37 16.90 -18.75 -14.19
CA ILE A 37 18.20 -18.85 -13.52
C ILE A 37 18.14 -19.89 -12.41
N ALA A 38 17.12 -19.84 -11.55
CA ALA A 38 16.99 -20.80 -10.46
C ALA A 38 16.82 -22.24 -10.94
N LEU A 39 16.06 -22.46 -12.01
CA LEU A 39 15.95 -23.77 -12.65
C LEU A 39 17.29 -24.22 -13.23
N LYS A 40 17.99 -23.33 -13.93
CA LYS A 40 19.28 -23.62 -14.57
C LYS A 40 20.38 -23.97 -13.57
N LEU A 41 20.40 -23.27 -12.44
CA LEU A 41 21.35 -23.47 -11.36
C LEU A 41 20.90 -24.53 -10.35
N LYS A 42 19.76 -25.19 -10.58
CA LYS A 42 19.16 -26.20 -9.69
C LYS A 42 18.94 -25.67 -8.26
N LEU A 43 18.58 -24.41 -8.13
CA LEU A 43 18.22 -23.81 -6.84
C LEU A 43 16.85 -24.27 -6.39
N LYS A 44 16.66 -24.34 -5.07
CA LYS A 44 15.38 -24.70 -4.46
C LYS A 44 14.29 -23.65 -4.73
N HIS A 45 14.65 -22.37 -4.75
CA HIS A 45 13.71 -21.25 -4.87
C HIS A 45 14.25 -20.14 -5.77
N ALA A 46 13.39 -19.54 -6.59
CA ALA A 46 13.72 -18.38 -7.42
C ALA A 46 14.06 -17.13 -6.59
N SER A 47 13.49 -17.02 -5.39
CA SER A 47 13.76 -15.91 -4.46
C SER A 47 15.23 -15.81 -4.06
N THR A 48 15.98 -16.93 -4.07
CA THR A 48 17.42 -16.95 -3.77
C THR A 48 18.24 -16.11 -4.77
N VAL A 49 17.84 -16.08 -6.04
CA VAL A 49 18.49 -15.25 -7.06
C VAL A 49 18.21 -13.77 -6.77
N SER A 50 16.94 -13.41 -6.60
CA SER A 50 16.52 -12.04 -6.34
C SER A 50 17.13 -11.47 -5.05
N SER A 51 17.11 -12.23 -3.94
CA SER A 51 17.63 -11.78 -2.65
C SER A 51 19.13 -11.52 -2.69
N THR A 52 19.89 -12.38 -3.38
CA THR A 52 21.34 -12.30 -3.44
C THR A 52 21.80 -11.15 -4.32
N LEU A 53 21.13 -10.94 -5.47
CA LEU A 53 21.37 -9.78 -6.34
C LEU A 53 21.03 -8.46 -5.64
N SER A 54 19.89 -8.38 -4.94
CA SER A 54 19.55 -7.19 -4.17
C SER A 54 20.58 -6.91 -3.08
N ARG A 55 20.99 -7.93 -2.31
CA ARG A 55 21.96 -7.78 -1.22
C ARG A 55 23.30 -7.23 -1.71
N LYS A 56 23.85 -7.76 -2.81
CA LYS A 56 25.10 -7.23 -3.40
C LYS A 56 24.94 -5.88 -4.08
N LYS A 57 23.81 -5.62 -4.76
CA LYS A 57 23.53 -4.30 -5.35
C LYS A 57 23.52 -3.19 -4.29
N TYR A 58 22.96 -3.47 -3.11
CA TYR A 58 23.01 -2.55 -1.97
C TYR A 58 24.40 -2.47 -1.31
N GLN A 59 25.15 -3.56 -1.24
CA GLN A 59 26.56 -3.53 -0.80
C GLN A 59 27.44 -2.68 -1.73
N LYS A 60 27.23 -2.76 -3.05
CA LYS A 60 28.01 -2.03 -4.06
C LYS A 60 27.62 -0.54 -4.18
N LEU A 61 26.41 -0.19 -3.73
CA LEU A 61 25.94 1.20 -3.64
C LEU A 61 26.38 1.91 -2.34
N ASN A 62 27.01 1.19 -1.40
CA ASN A 62 27.39 1.73 -0.11
C ASN A 62 28.85 2.19 -0.06
N LEU A 63 29.01 3.50 0.14
CA LEU A 63 30.13 4.16 0.81
C LEU A 63 30.25 3.80 2.31
N GLU A 64 29.81 2.60 2.75
CA GLU A 64 29.61 2.27 4.18
C GLU A 64 30.16 0.88 4.61
N ASP A 65 31.14 0.33 3.88
CA ASP A 65 31.87 -0.88 4.33
C ASP A 65 32.61 -0.66 5.67
N GLU A 66 32.93 0.58 6.02
CA GLU A 66 33.54 0.93 7.32
C GLU A 66 32.51 0.89 8.48
N TYR A 67 31.29 1.38 8.25
CA TYR A 67 30.21 1.52 9.23
C TYR A 67 29.79 0.18 9.85
N THR A 68 29.49 -0.80 9.00
CA THR A 68 28.99 -2.11 9.44
C THR A 68 30.11 -2.96 10.04
N ALA A 69 31.34 -2.81 9.51
CA ALA A 69 32.50 -3.51 10.00
C ALA A 69 32.91 -3.04 11.41
N GLU A 70 32.81 -1.74 11.69
CA GLU A 70 33.18 -1.19 13.01
C GLU A 70 32.20 -1.59 14.11
N ILE A 71 30.89 -1.53 13.86
CA ILE A 71 29.87 -2.01 14.82
C ILE A 71 30.07 -3.51 15.09
N LYS A 72 30.25 -4.32 14.04
CA LYS A 72 30.50 -5.76 14.20
C LYS A 72 31.80 -6.03 14.97
N ARG A 73 32.87 -5.28 14.70
CA ARG A 73 34.12 -5.37 15.48
C ARG A 73 33.88 -5.06 16.96
N LYS A 74 33.16 -3.98 17.28
CA LYS A 74 32.92 -3.55 18.66
C LYS A 74 31.99 -4.50 19.44
N ILE A 75 31.00 -5.09 18.79
CA ILE A 75 30.08 -6.08 19.40
C ILE A 75 30.77 -7.42 19.62
N VAL A 76 31.60 -7.87 18.66
CA VAL A 76 32.32 -9.16 18.76
C VAL A 76 33.48 -9.09 19.76
N TYR A 77 34.05 -7.91 20.03
CA TYR A 77 35.23 -7.75 20.91
C TYR A 77 34.95 -7.26 22.34
N ARG A 78 33.71 -6.96 22.74
CA ARG A 78 33.41 -6.55 24.12
C ARG A 78 32.20 -7.28 24.70
N ASP A 79 32.48 -8.25 25.56
CA ASP A 79 31.53 -9.05 26.35
C ASP A 79 30.62 -8.26 27.34
N ARG A 80 30.38 -6.96 27.16
CA ARG A 80 29.69 -6.15 28.19
C ARG A 80 28.78 -5.01 27.74
N ILE A 81 28.61 -4.76 26.44
CA ILE A 81 27.73 -3.67 25.96
C ILE A 81 26.69 -4.21 24.97
N SER A 82 25.46 -3.73 25.06
CA SER A 82 24.40 -4.10 24.12
C SER A 82 24.69 -3.53 22.72
N PHE A 83 24.06 -4.09 21.67
CA PHE A 83 24.14 -3.53 20.31
C PHE A 83 23.79 -2.04 20.30
N GLU A 84 22.74 -1.66 21.02
CA GLU A 84 22.20 -0.30 21.10
C GLU A 84 23.18 0.65 21.77
N GLU A 85 23.82 0.20 22.85
CA GLU A 85 24.84 0.97 23.56
C GLU A 85 26.12 1.11 22.71
N ALA A 86 26.52 0.06 21.99
CA ALA A 86 27.63 0.14 21.03
C ALA A 86 27.32 1.10 19.87
N PHE A 87 26.07 1.09 19.39
CA PHE A 87 25.58 1.99 18.35
C PHE A 87 25.62 3.45 18.82
N GLN A 88 25.04 3.74 19.98
CA GLN A 88 25.00 5.08 20.54
C GLN A 88 26.39 5.64 20.82
N ASN A 89 27.29 4.83 21.39
CA ASN A 89 28.67 5.25 21.64
C ASN A 89 29.45 5.56 20.35
N THR A 90 29.07 4.93 19.23
CA THR A 90 29.76 5.12 17.95
C THR A 90 29.19 6.32 17.18
N PHE A 91 27.87 6.49 17.18
CA PHE A 91 27.20 7.48 16.33
C PHE A 91 26.68 8.72 17.08
N GLN A 92 26.79 8.74 18.40
CA GLN A 92 26.27 9.80 19.27
C GLN A 92 24.77 10.08 19.05
N ILE A 93 24.03 9.08 18.58
CA ILE A 93 22.57 9.08 18.38
C ILE A 93 22.03 7.76 18.90
N SER A 94 20.87 7.78 19.54
CA SER A 94 20.25 6.53 20.01
C SER A 94 19.83 5.67 18.81
N PHE A 95 19.80 4.35 18.99
CA PHE A 95 19.37 3.45 17.92
C PHE A 95 17.88 3.66 17.57
N GLU A 96 17.06 4.00 18.55
CA GLU A 96 15.66 4.40 18.37
C GLU A 96 15.53 5.63 17.46
N GLU A 97 16.25 6.70 17.77
CA GLU A 97 16.21 7.95 17.01
C GLU A 97 16.75 7.76 15.58
N TYR A 98 17.80 6.94 15.42
CA TYR A 98 18.28 6.55 14.10
C TYR A 98 17.22 5.80 13.29
N LEU A 99 16.56 4.80 13.90
CA LEU A 99 15.49 4.05 13.24
C LEU A 99 14.32 4.95 12.87
N TYR A 100 13.91 5.87 13.76
CA TYR A 100 12.85 6.83 13.47
C TYR A 100 13.20 7.69 12.25
N LYS A 101 14.36 8.34 12.27
CA LYS A 101 14.84 9.19 11.17
C LYS A 101 14.88 8.42 9.85
N LYS A 102 15.51 7.24 9.83
CA LYS A 102 15.63 6.48 8.59
C LYS A 102 14.29 5.92 8.10
N TYR A 103 13.45 5.41 9.00
CA TYR A 103 12.21 4.71 8.65
C TYR A 103 11.04 5.65 8.33
N ILE A 104 10.89 6.72 9.12
CA ILE A 104 9.80 7.69 9.02
C ILE A 104 10.23 8.85 8.13
N GLU A 105 11.27 9.60 8.50
CA GLU A 105 11.65 10.84 7.80
C GLU A 105 12.23 10.55 6.41
N GLU A 106 13.20 9.63 6.34
CA GLU A 106 13.86 9.25 5.09
C GLU A 106 13.15 8.12 4.34
N LYS A 107 12.02 7.62 4.86
CA LYS A 107 11.14 6.60 4.25
C LYS A 107 11.83 5.29 3.83
N HIS A 108 12.92 4.89 4.49
CA HIS A 108 13.55 3.60 4.20
C HIS A 108 12.59 2.45 4.56
N SER A 109 12.55 1.42 3.72
CA SER A 109 11.85 0.17 4.03
C SER A 109 12.64 -0.66 5.05
N GLN A 110 11.95 -1.60 5.72
CA GLN A 110 12.60 -2.58 6.60
C GLN A 110 13.71 -3.38 5.89
N ALA A 111 13.55 -3.65 4.60
CA ALA A 111 14.56 -4.33 3.80
C ALA A 111 15.80 -3.46 3.53
N GLN A 112 15.60 -2.17 3.24
CA GLN A 112 16.71 -1.22 3.08
C GLN A 112 17.43 -0.98 4.40
N LEU A 113 16.69 -0.79 5.50
CA LEU A 113 17.26 -0.71 6.84
C LEU A 113 18.02 -1.98 7.22
N GLY A 114 17.49 -3.15 6.86
CA GLY A 114 18.17 -4.42 7.09
C GLY A 114 19.48 -4.49 6.34
N ALA A 115 19.50 -4.02 5.09
CA ALA A 115 20.74 -3.91 4.32
C ALA A 115 21.75 -2.95 4.97
N LEU A 116 21.30 -1.76 5.41
CA LEU A 116 22.14 -0.75 6.07
C LEU A 116 22.73 -1.26 7.40
N LEU A 117 21.93 -1.95 8.20
CA LEU A 117 22.32 -2.46 9.51
C LEU A 117 22.98 -3.85 9.44
N GLY A 118 23.02 -4.47 8.25
CA GLY A 118 23.53 -5.82 8.06
C GLY A 118 22.70 -6.92 8.75
N VAL A 119 21.39 -6.70 8.92
CA VAL A 119 20.44 -7.63 9.55
C VAL A 119 19.25 -7.94 8.63
N ASP A 120 18.47 -8.98 8.93
CA ASP A 120 17.26 -9.27 8.16
C ASP A 120 16.17 -8.20 8.38
N ALA A 121 15.34 -7.96 7.35
CA ALA A 121 14.21 -7.02 7.43
C ALA A 121 13.27 -7.34 8.61
N LYS A 122 13.11 -8.63 8.93
CA LYS A 122 12.32 -9.09 10.08
C LYS A 122 12.90 -8.60 11.42
N THR A 123 14.22 -8.60 11.55
CA THR A 123 14.93 -8.09 12.73
C THR A 123 14.69 -6.58 12.89
N VAL A 124 14.76 -5.82 11.80
CA VAL A 124 14.37 -4.40 11.80
C VAL A 124 12.91 -4.23 12.22
N GLY A 125 11.99 -5.04 11.69
CA GLY A 125 10.60 -5.03 12.09
C GLY A 125 10.39 -5.28 13.60
N ASN A 126 11.19 -6.15 14.20
CA ASN A 126 11.18 -6.38 15.65
C ASN A 126 11.66 -5.15 16.43
N TYR A 127 12.73 -4.48 15.98
CA TYR A 127 13.21 -3.25 16.63
C TYR A 127 12.21 -2.10 16.51
N LEU A 128 11.64 -1.87 15.32
CA LEU A 128 10.59 -0.87 15.12
C LEU A 128 9.39 -1.14 16.04
N LYS A 129 8.98 -2.41 16.18
CA LYS A 129 7.92 -2.81 17.10
C LYS A 129 8.31 -2.57 18.57
N HIS A 130 9.56 -2.89 18.94
CA HIS A 130 10.08 -2.71 20.30
C HIS A 130 10.03 -1.24 20.72
N TYR A 131 10.43 -0.32 19.84
CA TYR A 131 10.39 1.13 20.08
C TYR A 131 9.03 1.77 19.77
N GLY A 132 8.02 0.99 19.38
CA GLY A 132 6.70 1.55 19.02
C GLY A 132 6.69 2.40 17.74
N ILE A 133 7.75 2.37 16.93
CA ILE A 133 7.86 3.10 15.67
C ILE A 133 7.00 2.37 14.61
N LYS A 134 5.88 3.00 14.23
CA LYS A 134 4.96 2.47 13.22
C LYS A 134 4.65 3.56 12.21
N LYS A 135 4.61 3.19 10.92
CA LYS A 135 3.97 4.04 9.92
C LYS A 135 2.47 4.06 10.18
N ASN A 136 1.86 5.23 10.06
CA ASN A 136 0.40 5.28 10.01
C ASN A 136 -0.11 4.69 8.67
N LEU A 137 -1.40 4.38 8.58
CA LEU A 137 -2.01 3.78 7.38
C LEU A 137 -1.78 4.65 6.13
N SER A 138 -1.87 5.97 6.28
CA SER A 138 -1.65 6.93 5.19
C SER A 138 -0.22 6.88 4.66
N GLU A 139 0.78 6.87 5.55
CA GLU A 139 2.19 6.72 5.21
C GLU A 139 2.49 5.38 4.56
N ALA A 140 1.98 4.28 5.12
CA ALA A 140 2.18 2.95 4.57
C ALA A 140 1.59 2.83 3.16
N ARG A 141 0.43 3.47 2.93
CA ARG A 141 -0.22 3.52 1.62
C ARG A 141 0.54 4.43 0.65
N ARG A 142 1.02 5.59 1.08
CA ARG A 142 1.88 6.49 0.28
C ARG A 142 3.13 5.75 -0.18
N ASP A 143 3.79 5.04 0.73
CA ASP A 143 4.92 4.16 0.44
C ASP A 143 4.59 3.10 -0.65
N ALA A 144 3.40 2.50 -0.59
CA ALA A 144 2.97 1.51 -1.58
C ALA A 144 2.71 2.14 -2.95
N ILE A 145 2.20 3.37 -3.00
CA ILE A 145 2.04 4.16 -4.22
C ILE A 145 3.42 4.53 -4.79
N ASP A 146 4.32 5.08 -3.97
CA ASP A 146 5.67 5.50 -4.38
C ASP A 146 6.49 4.31 -4.93
N LYS A 147 6.28 3.11 -4.39
CA LYS A 147 6.91 1.86 -4.86
C LYS A 147 6.22 1.26 -6.10
N GLY A 148 5.15 1.88 -6.60
CA GLY A 148 4.35 1.39 -7.73
C GLY A 148 3.55 0.12 -7.44
N LEU A 149 3.44 -0.29 -6.17
CA LEU A 149 2.61 -1.45 -5.77
C LEU A 149 1.12 -1.14 -5.89
N ILE A 150 0.75 0.14 -5.71
CA ILE A 150 -0.60 0.65 -5.95
C ILE A 150 -0.52 1.64 -7.11
N ASN A 151 -1.18 1.30 -8.22
CA ASN A 151 -1.30 2.20 -9.37
C ASN A 151 -2.78 2.50 -9.63
N TYR A 152 -3.27 3.62 -9.12
CA TYR A 152 -4.66 4.04 -9.32
C TYR A 152 -4.99 4.30 -10.78
N GLY A 153 -4.02 4.70 -11.61
CA GLY A 153 -4.20 4.82 -13.07
C GLY A 153 -4.56 3.48 -13.71
N GLU A 154 -3.81 2.43 -13.39
CA GLU A 154 -4.11 1.08 -13.87
C GLU A 154 -5.43 0.53 -13.33
N ILE A 155 -5.73 0.76 -12.05
CA ILE A 155 -6.99 0.35 -11.43
C ILE A 155 -8.16 0.99 -12.17
N LYS A 156 -8.10 2.30 -12.44
CA LYS A 156 -9.11 3.03 -13.22
C LYS A 156 -9.32 2.44 -14.62
N VAL A 157 -8.23 2.15 -15.34
CA VAL A 157 -8.30 1.55 -16.68
C VAL A 157 -8.90 0.14 -16.65
N LYS A 158 -8.50 -0.70 -15.68
CA LYS A 158 -9.03 -2.07 -15.51
C LYS A 158 -10.51 -2.06 -15.16
N ALA A 159 -10.93 -1.21 -14.23
CA ALA A 159 -12.32 -1.06 -13.83
C ALA A 159 -13.18 -0.61 -15.03
N ARG A 160 -12.72 0.39 -15.81
CA ARG A 160 -13.42 0.84 -17.02
C ARG A 160 -13.56 -0.26 -18.07
N LYS A 161 -12.50 -1.04 -18.31
CA LYS A 161 -12.55 -2.19 -19.24
C LYS A 161 -13.58 -3.22 -18.78
N THR A 162 -13.71 -3.44 -17.48
CA THR A 162 -14.67 -4.40 -16.91
C THR A 162 -16.11 -3.90 -17.10
N ALA A 163 -16.39 -2.64 -16.79
CA ALA A 163 -17.70 -2.03 -17.05
C ALA A 163 -18.07 -2.04 -18.55
N SER A 164 -17.11 -1.82 -19.45
CA SER A 164 -17.39 -1.85 -20.90
C SER A 164 -17.71 -3.23 -21.46
N LYS A 165 -17.33 -4.32 -20.77
CA LYS A 165 -17.57 -5.70 -21.26
C LYS A 165 -19.02 -6.16 -21.04
N SER A 166 -19.72 -5.59 -20.07
CA SER A 166 -21.13 -5.88 -19.79
C SER A 166 -21.78 -4.66 -19.18
N LEU A 167 -22.80 -4.14 -19.87
CA LEU A 167 -23.64 -2.99 -19.47
C LEU A 167 -24.59 -3.31 -18.30
N SER A 168 -24.28 -4.30 -17.46
CA SER A 168 -25.06 -4.54 -16.25
C SER A 168 -24.86 -3.39 -15.26
N LEU A 169 -25.94 -3.02 -14.56
CA LEU A 169 -25.93 -2.00 -13.51
C LEU A 169 -24.88 -2.28 -12.44
N SER A 170 -24.73 -3.56 -12.07
CA SER A 170 -23.73 -4.03 -11.10
C SER A 170 -22.29 -3.71 -11.51
N ASN A 171 -21.94 -3.85 -12.80
CA ASN A 171 -20.58 -3.57 -13.27
C ASN A 171 -20.27 -2.08 -13.29
N ILE A 172 -21.30 -1.25 -13.54
CA ILE A 172 -21.15 0.21 -13.50
C ILE A 172 -21.00 0.67 -12.05
N GLN A 173 -21.80 0.14 -11.12
CA GLN A 173 -21.65 0.41 -9.68
C GLN A 173 -20.26 0.02 -9.18
N GLU A 174 -19.74 -1.14 -9.58
CA GLU A 174 -18.37 -1.55 -9.21
C GLU A 174 -17.32 -0.61 -9.79
N TRP A 175 -17.49 -0.15 -11.04
CA TRP A 175 -16.60 0.86 -11.61
C TRP A 175 -16.66 2.20 -10.86
N VAL A 176 -17.86 2.65 -10.45
CA VAL A 176 -18.04 3.83 -9.61
C VAL A 176 -17.31 3.67 -8.27
N ARG A 177 -17.46 2.51 -7.63
CA ARG A 177 -16.79 2.14 -6.37
C ARG A 177 -15.28 2.22 -6.50
N GLU A 178 -14.71 1.64 -7.56
CA GLU A 178 -13.27 1.69 -7.85
C GLU A 178 -12.78 3.12 -8.13
N LEU A 179 -13.60 3.97 -8.75
CA LEU A 179 -13.26 5.38 -8.93
C LEU A 179 -13.24 6.16 -7.61
N PHE A 180 -14.23 5.95 -6.73
CA PHE A 180 -14.19 6.56 -5.40
C PHE A 180 -12.98 6.09 -4.60
N LYS A 181 -12.66 4.79 -4.61
CA LYS A 181 -11.43 4.26 -4.00
C LYS A 181 -10.21 5.00 -4.54
N ALA A 182 -10.08 5.08 -5.87
CA ALA A 182 -8.95 5.77 -6.49
C ALA A 182 -8.85 7.23 -6.04
N PHE A 183 -9.92 8.03 -6.16
CA PHE A 183 -9.84 9.46 -5.85
C PHE A 183 -9.69 9.76 -4.36
N LEU A 184 -10.46 9.08 -3.50
CA LEU A 184 -10.39 9.33 -2.07
C LEU A 184 -9.07 8.84 -1.50
N TYR A 185 -8.61 7.64 -1.87
CA TYR A 185 -7.34 7.14 -1.35
C TYR A 185 -6.13 7.88 -1.89
N GLU A 186 -6.12 8.25 -3.18
CA GLU A 186 -5.08 9.11 -3.76
C GLU A 186 -5.00 10.43 -2.98
N THR A 187 -6.13 11.11 -2.80
CA THR A 187 -6.16 12.42 -2.14
C THR A 187 -5.79 12.33 -0.65
N ILE A 188 -6.42 11.43 0.10
CA ILE A 188 -6.23 11.31 1.54
C ILE A 188 -4.80 10.86 1.87
N SER A 189 -4.19 10.04 1.01
CA SER A 189 -2.78 9.66 1.20
C SER A 189 -1.81 10.83 1.14
N THR A 190 -2.22 11.96 0.56
CA THR A 190 -1.39 13.19 0.45
C THR A 190 -1.65 14.19 1.59
N ILE A 191 -2.73 14.03 2.35
CA ILE A 191 -3.03 14.91 3.49
C ILE A 191 -2.00 14.66 4.59
N GLU A 192 -1.34 15.72 5.04
CA GLU A 192 -0.46 15.69 6.22
C GLU A 192 -1.29 16.04 7.45
N SER A 193 -1.50 15.05 8.32
CA SER A 193 -2.22 15.21 9.57
C SER A 193 -1.67 14.21 10.60
N ASP A 194 -1.70 14.61 11.86
CA ASP A 194 -1.46 13.77 13.03
C ASP A 194 -2.59 12.75 13.27
N LYS A 195 -3.77 12.98 12.67
CA LYS A 195 -4.95 12.11 12.76
C LYS A 195 -4.85 10.92 11.80
N GLN A 196 -5.32 9.75 12.25
CA GLN A 196 -5.37 8.54 11.43
C GLN A 196 -6.63 8.52 10.56
N LEU A 197 -6.48 8.95 9.31
CA LEU A 197 -7.55 8.90 8.31
C LEU A 197 -7.69 7.49 7.72
N GLU A 198 -8.89 6.92 7.83
CA GLU A 198 -9.26 5.67 7.16
C GLU A 198 -10.52 5.86 6.31
N VAL A 199 -10.51 5.26 5.12
CA VAL A 199 -11.66 5.30 4.20
C VAL A 199 -12.16 3.90 3.92
N ILE A 200 -13.41 3.68 4.31
CA ILE A 200 -14.16 2.46 4.12
C ILE A 200 -15.20 2.72 3.02
N ILE A 201 -15.14 1.95 1.95
CA ILE A 201 -16.08 2.03 0.84
C ILE A 201 -16.76 0.66 0.78
N GLY A 202 -17.98 0.59 1.32
CA GLY A 202 -18.75 -0.65 1.50
C GLY A 202 -19.68 -0.91 0.32
N PHE A 203 -20.16 -2.16 0.21
CA PHE A 203 -21.13 -2.60 -0.80
C PHE A 203 -22.56 -2.18 -0.45
N ASP A 204 -23.47 -2.48 -1.37
CA ASP A 204 -24.89 -2.23 -1.28
C ASP A 204 -25.41 -2.76 0.08
N GLU A 205 -25.98 -1.86 0.90
CA GLU A 205 -26.25 -2.15 2.32
C GLU A 205 -27.69 -1.78 2.71
N TRP A 206 -28.42 -2.77 3.23
CA TRP A 206 -29.80 -2.61 3.71
C TRP A 206 -29.86 -2.25 5.19
N GLY A 207 -28.84 -2.60 5.97
CA GLY A 207 -28.79 -2.38 7.43
C GLY A 207 -28.84 -0.92 7.85
N ILE A 208 -28.47 0.01 6.95
CA ILE A 208 -28.44 1.46 7.24
C ILE A 208 -29.86 2.02 7.39
N LEU A 209 -30.76 1.71 6.45
CA LEU A 209 -32.14 2.20 6.48
C LEU A 209 -33.17 1.10 6.80
N LYS A 210 -32.75 -0.17 6.89
CA LYS A 210 -33.53 -1.40 7.11
C LYS A 210 -34.55 -1.73 6.02
N ASP A 211 -35.27 -0.74 5.50
CA ASP A 211 -36.32 -0.90 4.49
C ASP A 211 -35.88 -0.45 3.08
N LYS A 212 -34.68 0.12 2.98
CA LYS A 212 -34.07 0.60 1.74
C LYS A 212 -32.59 0.24 1.71
N GLU A 213 -32.14 -0.24 0.56
CA GLU A 213 -30.73 -0.40 0.21
C GLU A 213 -30.03 0.96 0.13
N VAL A 214 -28.75 1.04 0.44
CA VAL A 214 -27.85 2.15 0.07
C VAL A 214 -26.80 1.60 -0.86
N ASP A 215 -26.71 2.08 -2.10
CA ASP A 215 -25.86 1.45 -3.14
C ASP A 215 -24.37 1.48 -2.80
N LEU A 216 -23.89 2.60 -2.28
CA LEU A 216 -22.49 2.81 -1.98
C LEU A 216 -22.33 3.63 -0.70
N PRO A 217 -22.31 2.97 0.45
CA PRO A 217 -21.94 3.60 1.70
C PRO A 217 -20.43 3.88 1.75
N ILE A 218 -20.06 5.10 2.12
CA ILE A 218 -18.68 5.51 2.37
C ILE A 218 -18.58 6.05 3.79
N ILE A 219 -17.65 5.51 4.57
CA ILE A 219 -17.34 5.96 5.93
C ILE A 219 -15.89 6.45 5.94
N ILE A 220 -15.70 7.66 6.47
CA ILE A 220 -14.38 8.22 6.70
C ILE A 220 -14.16 8.28 8.21
N ILE A 221 -13.21 7.49 8.71
CA ILE A 221 -12.77 7.59 10.10
C ILE A 221 -11.69 8.67 10.13
N ILE A 222 -11.90 9.71 10.92
CA ILE A 222 -10.96 10.83 11.07
C ILE A 222 -10.05 10.57 12.26
N ASP A 223 -10.63 10.14 13.38
CA ASP A 223 -9.88 9.78 14.58
C ASP A 223 -10.54 8.57 15.25
N ASN A 224 -9.81 7.47 15.25
CA ASN A 224 -10.26 6.21 15.82
C ASN A 224 -10.30 6.25 17.36
N ASN A 225 -9.56 7.14 18.00
CA ASN A 225 -9.56 7.26 19.47
C ASN A 225 -10.82 7.98 19.97
N ASN A 226 -11.35 8.89 19.16
CA ASN A 226 -12.46 9.77 19.52
C ASN A 226 -13.79 9.38 18.84
N ASN A 227 -13.81 8.27 18.08
CA ASN A 227 -14.96 7.86 17.27
C ASN A 227 -15.49 8.96 16.35
N THR A 228 -14.59 9.80 15.82
CA THR A 228 -14.96 10.86 14.88
C THR A 228 -14.97 10.28 13.48
N PHE A 229 -16.16 10.18 12.88
CA PHE A 229 -16.32 9.69 11.52
C PHE A 229 -17.37 10.47 10.73
N LEU A 230 -17.17 10.54 9.42
CA LEU A 230 -18.10 11.10 8.45
C LEU A 230 -18.77 9.96 7.68
N LYS A 231 -20.06 10.11 7.41
CA LYS A 231 -20.89 9.09 6.75
C LYS A 231 -21.47 9.66 5.47
N TYR A 232 -21.29 8.93 4.37
CA TYR A 232 -21.78 9.32 3.07
C TYR A 232 -22.53 8.18 2.41
N SER A 233 -23.63 8.52 1.75
CA SER A 233 -24.39 7.60 0.92
C SER A 233 -24.33 8.10 -0.52
N ILE A 234 -23.88 7.24 -1.43
CA ILE A 234 -23.90 7.52 -2.85
C ILE A 234 -24.95 6.62 -3.49
N GLU A 235 -25.95 7.23 -4.12
CA GLU A 235 -27.00 6.53 -4.86
C GLU A 235 -26.75 6.61 -6.36
N PHE A 236 -26.90 5.49 -7.05
CA PHE A 236 -26.70 5.40 -8.48
C PHE A 236 -28.04 5.23 -9.19
N ASN A 237 -28.56 6.36 -9.70
CA ASN A 237 -29.89 6.40 -10.30
C ASN A 237 -29.84 6.52 -11.82
N HIS A 238 -30.77 5.85 -12.49
CA HIS A 238 -31.02 6.07 -13.91
C HIS A 238 -32.03 7.20 -14.13
N GLU A 239 -31.77 8.06 -15.11
CA GLU A 239 -32.65 9.18 -15.49
C GLU A 239 -34.10 8.72 -15.80
N THR A 240 -34.26 7.51 -16.34
CA THR A 240 -35.58 6.92 -16.64
C THR A 240 -36.39 6.51 -15.40
N TRP A 241 -35.75 6.39 -14.23
CA TRP A 241 -36.36 5.90 -12.98
C TRP A 241 -36.61 7.05 -11.99
N HIS A 242 -35.80 8.12 -12.06
CA HIS A 242 -35.93 9.30 -11.21
C HIS A 242 -37.30 9.98 -11.33
N ASN A 243 -37.81 10.18 -12.55
CA ASN A 243 -39.07 10.89 -12.75
C ASN A 243 -40.31 10.16 -12.21
N LYS A 244 -40.22 8.86 -11.89
CA LYS A 244 -41.35 8.06 -11.36
C LYS A 244 -41.27 7.78 -9.85
N LYS A 245 -40.10 8.01 -9.23
CA LYS A 245 -39.83 7.68 -7.82
C LYS A 245 -39.23 8.83 -7.02
N GLN A 246 -39.23 10.05 -7.56
CA GLN A 246 -38.65 11.23 -6.93
C GLN A 246 -39.04 11.41 -5.45
N SER A 247 -40.31 11.21 -5.09
CA SER A 247 -40.74 11.31 -3.69
C SER A 247 -40.13 10.24 -2.78
N LEU A 248 -39.87 9.04 -3.29
CA LEU A 248 -39.21 7.97 -2.54
C LEU A 248 -37.71 8.24 -2.38
N ASP A 249 -37.07 8.80 -3.40
CA ASP A 249 -35.65 9.18 -3.37
C ASP A 249 -35.44 10.34 -2.40
N GLU A 250 -36.33 11.34 -2.40
CA GLU A 250 -36.33 12.45 -1.45
C GLU A 250 -36.57 11.97 -0.02
N MET A 251 -37.52 11.06 0.21
CA MET A 251 -37.74 10.46 1.53
C MET A 251 -36.51 9.66 2.01
N LYS A 252 -35.84 8.95 1.10
CA LYS A 252 -34.62 8.20 1.41
C LYS A 252 -33.49 9.14 1.79
N ALA A 253 -33.25 10.20 1.00
CA ALA A 253 -32.26 11.23 1.27
C ALA A 253 -32.51 11.93 2.62
N PHE A 254 -33.78 12.25 2.91
CA PHE A 254 -34.19 12.83 4.18
C PHE A 254 -33.85 11.91 5.36
N ARG A 255 -34.25 10.64 5.31
CA ARG A 255 -33.94 9.66 6.36
C ARG A 255 -32.44 9.44 6.57
N LEU A 256 -31.66 9.43 5.49
CA LEU A 256 -30.20 9.35 5.57
C LEU A 256 -29.63 10.56 6.33
N THR A 257 -30.11 11.75 5.98
CA THR A 257 -29.70 13.00 6.62
C THR A 257 -30.07 13.03 8.11
N GLU A 258 -31.28 12.59 8.47
CA GLU A 258 -31.69 12.46 9.88
C GLU A 258 -30.80 11.49 10.67
N ASN A 259 -30.28 10.44 10.02
CA ASN A 259 -29.34 9.49 10.61
C ASN A 259 -27.87 9.96 10.54
N GLY A 260 -27.63 11.23 10.23
CA GLY A 260 -26.31 11.84 10.15
C GLY A 260 -25.46 11.39 8.97
N TRP A 261 -26.10 10.91 7.89
CA TRP A 261 -25.42 10.63 6.62
C TRP A 261 -25.57 11.82 5.68
N ARG A 262 -24.49 12.20 5.01
CA ARG A 262 -24.58 13.12 3.88
C ARG A 262 -24.90 12.32 2.62
N HIS A 263 -25.90 12.79 1.87
CA HIS A 263 -26.45 12.06 0.74
C HIS A 263 -26.05 12.69 -0.59
N PHE A 264 -25.57 11.86 -1.52
CA PHE A 264 -25.24 12.23 -2.88
C PHE A 264 -25.91 11.29 -3.87
N THR A 265 -26.24 11.81 -5.04
CA THR A 265 -26.80 11.04 -6.16
C THR A 265 -25.93 11.20 -7.39
N ILE A 266 -25.64 10.08 -8.06
CA ILE A 266 -25.06 10.04 -9.40
C ILE A 266 -26.17 9.70 -10.37
N ILE A 267 -26.38 10.57 -11.35
CA ILE A 267 -27.41 10.39 -12.37
C ILE A 267 -26.74 9.84 -13.63
N ASN A 268 -27.14 8.63 -14.02
CA ASN A 268 -26.72 8.01 -15.28
C ASN A 268 -27.77 8.24 -16.36
N LYS A 269 -27.48 9.20 -17.25
CA LYS A 269 -28.33 9.48 -18.42
C LYS A 269 -28.05 8.47 -19.51
N LYS A 270 -29.07 8.15 -20.32
CA LYS A 270 -28.97 7.13 -21.39
C LYS A 270 -27.90 7.47 -22.45
N SER A 271 -27.56 8.76 -22.57
CA SER A 271 -26.50 9.28 -23.46
C SER A 271 -25.21 9.63 -22.72
N ASP A 272 -25.11 9.40 -21.41
CA ASP A 272 -23.92 9.80 -20.67
C ASP A 272 -22.72 8.94 -21.08
N SER A 273 -21.64 9.64 -21.41
CA SER A 273 -20.34 9.00 -21.52
C SER A 273 -19.79 8.69 -20.13
N TYR A 274 -18.91 7.69 -20.04
CA TYR A 274 -18.13 7.43 -18.83
C TYR A 274 -17.41 8.69 -18.31
N ALA A 275 -17.06 9.65 -19.18
CA ALA A 275 -16.43 10.91 -18.76
C ALA A 275 -17.38 11.80 -17.96
N ASN A 276 -18.68 11.82 -18.26
CA ASN A 276 -19.67 12.58 -17.49
C ASN A 276 -19.87 11.96 -16.09
N LEU A 277 -19.99 10.64 -16.02
CA LEU A 277 -20.08 9.94 -14.73
C LEU A 277 -18.81 10.17 -13.89
N GLU A 278 -17.63 10.08 -14.49
CA GLU A 278 -16.37 10.37 -13.80
C GLU A 278 -16.32 11.82 -13.27
N LYS A 279 -16.85 12.79 -14.03
CA LYS A 279 -16.94 14.19 -13.58
C LYS A 279 -17.84 14.34 -12.36
N GLN A 280 -19.00 13.67 -12.33
CA GLN A 280 -19.89 13.67 -11.16
C GLN A 280 -19.18 13.06 -9.93
N ILE A 281 -18.56 11.89 -10.11
CA ILE A 281 -17.82 11.19 -9.04
C ILE A 281 -16.70 12.08 -8.48
N ARG A 282 -15.91 12.72 -9.36
CA ARG A 282 -14.84 13.65 -8.94
C ARG A 282 -15.38 14.85 -8.17
N SER A 283 -16.54 15.38 -8.56
CA SER A 283 -17.17 16.48 -7.83
C SER A 283 -17.55 16.06 -6.42
N ILE A 284 -18.21 14.91 -6.29
CA ILE A 284 -18.62 14.37 -4.99
C ILE A 284 -17.39 14.04 -4.12
N ALA A 285 -16.38 13.38 -4.69
CA ALA A 285 -15.15 13.07 -3.97
C ALA A 285 -14.43 14.33 -3.45
N LYS A 286 -14.47 15.44 -4.22
CA LYS A 286 -13.94 16.73 -3.75
C LYS A 286 -14.72 17.30 -2.57
N GLU A 287 -16.05 17.20 -2.60
CA GLU A 287 -16.87 17.61 -1.45
C GLU A 287 -16.54 16.79 -0.19
N ILE A 288 -16.43 15.47 -0.34
CA ILE A 288 -16.02 14.59 0.76
C ILE A 288 -14.65 15.00 1.30
N VAL A 289 -13.67 15.29 0.43
CA VAL A 289 -12.34 15.74 0.86
C VAL A 289 -12.41 17.08 1.59
N ASN A 290 -13.21 18.03 1.11
CA ASN A 290 -13.37 19.33 1.79
C ASN A 290 -13.97 19.16 3.19
N ASP A 291 -14.95 18.27 3.34
CA ASP A 291 -15.52 17.94 4.64
C ASP A 291 -14.45 17.35 5.57
N ILE A 292 -13.64 16.40 5.08
CA ILE A 292 -12.53 15.83 5.85
C ILE A 292 -11.60 16.94 6.33
N LEU A 293 -11.13 17.80 5.42
CA LEU A 293 -10.21 18.90 5.75
C LEU A 293 -10.81 19.87 6.76
N SER A 294 -12.14 20.06 6.78
CA SER A 294 -12.80 20.91 7.78
C SER A 294 -12.81 20.33 9.20
N GLN A 295 -12.54 19.03 9.35
CA GLN A 295 -12.54 18.31 10.63
C GLN A 295 -11.12 17.99 11.14
N LEU A 296 -10.11 18.24 10.32
CA LEU A 296 -8.70 18.08 10.68
C LEU A 296 -8.23 19.30 11.47
#